data_AF-A0A2U2M8L5-F1
#
_entry.id   AF-A0A2U2M8L5-F1
#
_cell.length_a   1.000
_cell.length_b   1.000
_cell.length_c   1.000
_cell.angle_alpha   90.00
_cell.angle_beta   90.00
_cell.angle_gamma   90.00
#
_symmetry.space_group_name_H-M   'P 1'
#
loop_
_entity.id
_entity.type
_entity.pdbx_description
1 polymer ?
#
loop_
_entity_poly.entity_id
_entity_poly.type
_entity_poly.pdbx_seq_one_letter_code
_entity_poly.pdbx_strand_id
1 'polypeptide(L)'
;MNISNERIKLGGVAGRHEIPGVKDFVLDKVDDPGNIEKITADVVASLDNQDLSNGLDLYVTGLTSVTVAVIKYCFDNNISLTCFHFDVVKKVYIPQEVL
;
A
#
# COMPACT_ATOMS: atom_id res chain seq x y z
N MET A 1 25.74 -12.55 -6.05
CA MET A 1 24.96 -11.58 -5.26
C MET A 1 23.56 -12.14 -5.13
N ASN A 2 23.10 -12.46 -3.92
CA ASN A 2 21.67 -12.67 -3.68
C ASN A 2 21.06 -11.27 -3.73
N ILE A 3 20.58 -10.86 -4.91
CA ILE A 3 19.63 -9.76 -4.97
C ILE A 3 18.38 -10.35 -4.34
N SER A 4 18.07 -9.95 -3.12
CA SER A 4 16.80 -10.32 -2.50
C SER A 4 15.70 -9.81 -3.42
N ASN A 5 14.96 -10.70 -4.07
CA ASN A 5 13.72 -10.42 -4.81
C ASN A 5 12.60 -9.99 -3.86
N GLU A 6 12.94 -9.26 -2.80
CA GLU A 6 11.98 -8.86 -1.78
C GLU A 6 11.21 -7.65 -2.28
N ARG A 7 9.89 -7.84 -2.29
CA ARG A 7 8.90 -6.79 -2.58
C ARG A 7 8.80 -5.88 -1.37
N ILE A 8 8.57 -4.59 -1.61
CA ILE A 8 8.30 -3.63 -0.54
C ILE A 8 6.94 -3.95 0.08
N LYS A 9 6.84 -3.91 1.41
CA LYS A 9 5.61 -4.20 2.16
C LYS A 9 5.19 -2.97 2.95
N LEU A 10 4.02 -2.43 2.64
CA LEU A 10 3.49 -1.21 3.28
C LEU A 10 2.05 -1.40 3.74
N GLY A 11 1.69 -0.85 4.89
CA GLY A 11 0.28 -0.61 5.23
C GLY A 11 -0.28 0.60 4.48
N GLY A 12 -1.58 0.66 4.23
CA GLY A 12 -2.19 1.82 3.55
C GLY A 12 -2.06 3.12 4.35
N VAL A 13 -2.71 3.16 5.52
CA VAL A 13 -2.65 4.27 6.48
C VAL A 13 -2.30 3.74 7.88
N ALA A 14 -1.36 4.39 8.56
CA ALA A 14 -0.91 4.01 9.90
C ALA A 14 -2.02 4.13 10.97
N GLY A 15 -1.85 3.41 12.08
CA GLY A 15 -2.73 3.50 13.25
C GLY A 15 -4.14 2.91 13.09
N ARG A 16 -4.48 2.35 11.91
CA ARG A 16 -5.79 1.72 11.66
C ARG A 16 -5.83 0.25 12.06
N HIS A 17 -4.75 -0.49 11.77
CA HIS A 17 -4.62 -1.91 12.07
C HIS A 17 -3.16 -2.25 12.38
N GLU A 18 -2.94 -3.15 13.34
CA GLU A 18 -1.63 -3.78 13.51
C GLU A 18 -1.45 -4.84 12.41
N ILE A 19 -0.37 -4.71 11.64
CA ILE A 19 -0.01 -5.67 10.58
C ILE A 19 1.27 -6.38 11.03
N PRO A 20 1.23 -7.68 11.36
CA PRO A 20 2.43 -8.41 11.74
C PRO A 20 3.50 -8.37 10.65
N GLY A 21 4.70 -7.90 11.00
CA GLY A 21 5.85 -7.87 10.09
C GLY A 21 5.88 -6.71 9.09
N VAL A 22 4.94 -5.76 9.17
CA VAL A 22 4.94 -4.53 8.38
C VAL A 22 5.07 -3.33 9.31
N LYS A 23 6.13 -2.54 9.13
CA LYS A 23 6.44 -1.40 10.00
C LYS A 23 6.14 -0.05 9.34
N ASP A 24 6.19 -0.02 8.02
CA ASP A 24 6.07 1.20 7.23
C ASP A 24 4.69 1.27 6.55
N PHE A 25 4.25 2.50 6.27
CA PHE A 25 2.94 2.80 5.70
C PHE A 25 3.09 3.73 4.51
N VAL A 26 2.14 3.68 3.57
CA VAL A 26 2.07 4.65 2.47
C VAL A 26 1.77 6.04 3.04
N LEU A 27 0.88 6.14 4.04
CA LEU A 27 0.59 7.39 4.73
C LEU A 27 0.55 7.19 6.24
N ASP A 28 1.16 8.10 6.99
CA ASP A 28 1.06 8.11 8.45
C ASP A 28 -0.34 8.55 8.93
N LYS A 29 -0.98 9.45 8.19
CA LYS A 29 -2.31 9.97 8.49
C LYS A 29 -2.98 10.55 7.25
N VAL A 30 -4.30 10.66 7.32
CA VAL A 30 -5.14 11.40 6.35
C VAL A 30 -6.01 12.38 7.14
N ASP A 31 -5.74 13.68 6.99
CA ASP A 31 -6.43 14.73 7.75
C ASP A 31 -7.86 14.99 7.23
N ASP A 32 -8.03 15.00 5.90
CA ASP A 32 -9.33 15.15 5.23
C ASP A 32 -9.57 14.02 4.21
N PRO A 33 -10.37 13.00 4.59
CA PRO A 33 -10.72 11.89 3.69
C PRO A 33 -11.48 12.30 2.42
N GLY A 34 -12.11 13.48 2.39
CA GLY A 34 -12.84 14.00 1.23
C GLY A 34 -11.94 14.68 0.19
N ASN A 35 -10.71 15.04 0.57
CA ASN A 35 -9.78 15.69 -0.33
C ASN A 35 -8.98 14.66 -1.14
N ILE A 36 -9.63 14.11 -2.17
CA ILE A 36 -9.07 13.04 -3.02
C ILE A 36 -7.80 13.50 -3.76
N GLU A 37 -7.74 14.76 -4.19
CA GLU A 37 -6.57 15.32 -4.86
C GLU A 37 -5.34 15.31 -3.95
N LYS A 38 -5.51 15.78 -2.70
CA LYS A 38 -4.43 15.77 -1.71
C LYS A 38 -3.98 14.36 -1.35
N ILE A 39 -4.93 13.43 -1.16
CA ILE A 39 -4.60 12.02 -0.89
C ILE A 39 -3.78 11.43 -2.04
N THR A 40 -4.17 11.70 -3.29
CA THR A 40 -3.44 11.22 -4.46
C THR A 40 -2.03 11.79 -4.51
N ALA A 41 -1.87 13.09 -4.27
CA ALA A 41 -0.55 13.74 -4.25
C ALA A 41 0.35 13.20 -3.12
N ASP A 42 -0.21 12.98 -1.93
CA ASP A 42 0.55 12.44 -0.80
C ASP A 42 1.00 10.99 -1.06
N VAL A 43 0.15 10.16 -1.67
CA VAL A 43 0.50 8.79 -2.07
C VAL A 43 1.64 8.79 -3.08
N VAL A 44 1.56 9.63 -4.12
CA VAL A 44 2.63 9.77 -5.12
C VAL A 44 3.93 10.16 -4.45
N ALA A 45 3.92 11.21 -3.63
CA ALA A 45 5.10 11.70 -2.92
C ALA A 45 5.71 10.63 -2.00
N SER A 46 4.88 9.82 -1.33
CA SER A 46 5.39 8.71 -0.50
C SER A 46 6.04 7.62 -1.34
N LEU A 47 5.42 7.21 -2.45
CA LEU A 47 5.87 6.06 -3.24
C LEU A 47 7.06 6.39 -4.14
N ASP A 48 7.20 7.64 -4.60
CA ASP A 48 8.36 8.10 -5.38
C ASP A 48 9.69 8.00 -4.60
N ASN A 49 9.62 7.93 -3.26
CA ASN A 49 10.78 7.77 -2.39
C ASN A 49 11.13 6.30 -2.07
N GLN A 50 10.42 5.33 -2.67
CA GLN A 50 10.60 3.91 -2.42
C GLN A 50 11.26 3.22 -3.63
N ASP A 51 12.12 2.23 -3.39
CA ASP A 51 12.60 1.33 -4.45
C ASP A 51 11.54 0.23 -4.69
N LEU A 52 10.66 0.47 -5.67
CA LEU A 52 9.57 -0.43 -6.04
C LEU A 52 9.91 -1.33 -7.23
N SER A 53 11.20 -1.49 -7.58
CA SER A 53 11.65 -2.28 -8.74
C SER A 53 11.20 -3.75 -8.71
N ASN A 54 11.05 -4.33 -7.51
CA ASN A 54 10.52 -5.69 -7.33
C ASN A 54 8.99 -5.74 -7.11
N GLY A 55 8.33 -4.59 -7.01
CA GLY A 55 6.89 -4.44 -6.77
C GLY A 55 6.49 -4.16 -5.32
N LEU A 56 5.18 -3.94 -5.12
CA LEU A 56 4.56 -3.53 -3.87
C LEU A 56 3.54 -4.56 -3.34
N ASP A 57 3.67 -4.91 -2.07
CA ASP A 57 2.67 -5.62 -1.27
C ASP A 57 1.97 -4.60 -0.35
N LEU A 58 0.76 -4.19 -0.74
CA LEU A 58 -0.05 -3.23 0.00
C LEU A 58 -0.97 -3.94 0.98
N TYR A 59 -0.76 -3.78 2.28
CA TYR A 59 -1.66 -4.23 3.32
C TYR A 59 -2.76 -3.19 3.52
N VAL A 60 -3.97 -3.52 3.05
CA VAL A 60 -5.09 -2.59 3.04
C VAL A 60 -5.58 -2.38 4.47
N THR A 61 -5.43 -1.16 4.99
CA THR A 61 -5.84 -0.79 6.36
C THR A 61 -7.09 0.12 6.40
N GLY A 62 -7.82 0.21 5.28
CA GLY A 62 -9.00 1.05 5.13
C GLY A 62 -8.74 2.27 4.25
N LEU A 63 -9.78 3.10 4.10
CA LEU A 63 -9.85 4.27 3.23
C LEU A 63 -9.61 3.96 1.74
N THR A 64 -10.71 3.62 1.06
CA THR A 64 -10.73 3.23 -0.36
C THR A 64 -10.00 4.23 -1.27
N SER A 65 -10.04 5.54 -0.95
CA SER A 65 -9.34 6.57 -1.74
C SER A 65 -7.81 6.39 -1.73
N VAL A 66 -7.21 5.96 -0.62
CA VAL A 66 -5.77 5.66 -0.56
C VAL A 66 -5.47 4.41 -1.38
N THR A 67 -6.25 3.34 -1.22
CA THR A 67 -6.08 2.10 -2.01
C THR A 67 -6.17 2.37 -3.51
N VAL A 68 -7.16 3.17 -3.95
CA VAL A 68 -7.34 3.53 -5.37
C VAL A 68 -6.17 4.37 -5.88
N ALA A 69 -5.67 5.32 -5.08
CA ALA A 69 -4.50 6.12 -5.44
C ALA A 69 -3.23 5.24 -5.61
N VAL A 70 -3.00 4.27 -4.71
CA VAL A 70 -1.88 3.32 -4.83
C VAL A 70 -2.04 2.45 -6.07
N ILE A 71 -3.25 1.91 -6.34
CA ILE A 71 -3.52 1.12 -7.55
C ILE A 71 -3.19 1.95 -8.80
N LYS A 72 -3.64 3.21 -8.87
CA LYS A 72 -3.37 4.09 -10.00
C LYS A 72 -1.87 4.35 -10.17
N TYR A 73 -1.17 4.67 -9.07
CA TYR A 73 0.27 4.88 -9.10
C TYR A 73 1.03 3.66 -9.62
N CYS A 74 0.72 2.48 -9.10
CA CYS A 74 1.37 1.24 -9.53
C CYS A 74 1.08 0.93 -11.00
N PHE A 75 -0.17 1.12 -11.44
CA PHE A 75 -0.55 0.93 -12.84
C PHE A 75 0.21 1.87 -13.78
N ASP A 76 0.26 3.16 -13.48
CA ASP A 76 0.92 4.16 -14.32
C ASP A 76 2.43 3.94 -14.45
N ASN A 77 3.06 3.41 -13.39
CA ASN A 77 4.49 3.16 -13.31
C ASN A 77 4.88 1.71 -13.62
N ASN A 78 3.91 0.88 -14.05
CA ASN A 78 4.12 -0.52 -14.40
C ASN A 78 4.75 -1.35 -13.26
N ILE A 79 4.33 -1.07 -12.02
CA ILE A 79 4.77 -1.72 -10.79
C ILE A 79 3.79 -2.86 -10.46
N SER A 80 4.30 -4.09 -10.32
CA SER A 80 3.48 -5.21 -9.88
C SER A 80 2.93 -4.97 -8.47
N LEU A 81 1.61 -5.07 -8.29
CA LEU A 81 0.91 -4.79 -7.03
C LEU A 81 0.17 -6.03 -6.52
N THR A 82 0.31 -6.33 -5.23
CA THR A 82 -0.56 -7.27 -4.52
C THR A 82 -1.22 -6.55 -3.34
N CYS A 83 -2.54 -6.55 -3.30
CA CYS A 83 -3.32 -6.03 -2.18
C CYS A 83 -3.61 -7.16 -1.17
N PHE A 84 -3.24 -6.96 0.09
CA PHE A 84 -3.48 -7.90 1.17
C PHE A 84 -4.67 -7.42 2.01
N HIS A 85 -5.72 -8.23 2.07
CA HIS A 85 -6.98 -7.93 2.76
C HIS A 85 -7.09 -8.72 4.06
N PHE A 86 -7.37 -8.05 5.18
CA PHE A 86 -7.52 -8.74 6.46
C PHE A 86 -8.85 -9.52 6.53
N ASP A 87 -8.76 -10.83 6.70
CA ASP A 87 -9.90 -11.72 7.00
C ASP A 87 -10.16 -11.73 8.51
N VAL A 88 -11.27 -11.11 8.91
CA VAL A 88 -11.66 -11.00 10.32
C VAL A 88 -12.06 -12.33 10.97
N VAL A 89 -12.44 -13.33 10.18
CA VAL A 89 -12.83 -14.67 10.65
C VAL A 89 -11.59 -15.51 10.90
N LYS A 90 -10.68 -15.56 9.93
CA LYS A 90 -9.46 -16.38 9.99
C LYS A 90 -8.28 -15.68 10.67
N LYS A 91 -8.36 -14.36 10.87
CA LYS A 91 -7.29 -13.51 11.43
C LYS A 91 -5.99 -13.58 10.60
N VAL A 92 -6.13 -13.61 9.28
CA VAL A 92 -5.00 -13.64 8.33
C VAL A 92 -5.21 -12.62 7.22
N TYR A 93 -4.13 -12.22 6.55
CA TYR A 93 -4.20 -11.41 5.35
C TYR A 93 -4.29 -12.30 4.10
N ILE A 94 -5.25 -12.01 3.23
CA ILE A 94 -5.48 -12.73 1.97
C ILE A 94 -4.94 -11.88 0.81
N PRO A 95 -4.02 -12.41 -0.02
CA PRO A 95 -3.48 -11.69 -1.16
C PRO A 95 -4.47 -11.63 -2.33
N GLN A 96 -4.50 -10.49 -3.01
CA GLN A 96 -5.13 -10.26 -4.30
C GLN A 96 -4.11 -9.62 -5.24
N GLU A 97 -3.69 -10.36 -6.27
CA GLU A 97 -2.88 -9.81 -7.34
C GLU A 97 -3.71 -8.81 -8.16
N VAL A 98 -3.13 -7.63 -8.42
CA VAL A 98 -3.74 -6.60 -9.26
C VAL A 98 -2.99 -6.64 -10.59
N LEU A 99 -3.62 -7.24 -11.61
CA LEU A 99 -3.09 -7.46 -12.96
C LEU A 99 -3.27 -6.23 -13.86
#